data_AF-A0AAV2PVM6-F1
#
_entry.id   AF-A0AAV2PVM6-F1
#
_cell.length_a   1.000
_cell.length_b   1.000
_cell.length_c   1.000
_cell.angle_alpha   90.00
_cell.angle_beta   90.00
_cell.angle_gamma   90.00
#
_symmetry.space_group_name_H-M   'P 1'
#
loop_
_entity.id
_entity.type
_entity.pdbx_description
1 polymer ?
#
loop_
_entity_poly.entity_id
_entity_poly.type
_entity_poly.pdbx_seq_one_letter_code
_entity_poly.pdbx_strand_id
1 'polypeptide(L)'
;TFLDGNTAIVYQHQLTLKIYSFRILSYKMIDIEELIGLIERLEASDELSLSEDKIITSLNHLIESCHIPRIDHSEDVPYTVQDFGVAVKSAETQLIYISRYFGSLCTASDNGRNFSNLFKRNVVVNCLLLASEFTEADCAWSNSKLAHASQSLIRKICHFCKVDKVSQILICNNASIKMSNNDVSDSLSDRVIESPEGYLNLLLQNLAKKCNKNMWKKYPAKVHSYYWILTLLDHHSLGDNLSYLLPPALFILDDWEKRHKILGLNCLSLILKNTSSSELRWFGRAAVIYDAIKPIMFSREPDILELFYPVCFDVIKALDTDPKNTEKFKKITLYDIIMQQLLREMAHEQKIALRKIYIQILHQAISYMGIYIVRWTDEIIEVSQDYAATYDGPKAEDRIQTVKVLQIYVQQSWPQVHVVASKILKIIVRLLYDVTLNDPHVEKESVDEVFSECCALVKLLKAVAPRTTRDLCRGIETIHVNSMANSYIQEIKSIVTS
;
A
#
# COMPACT_ATOMS: atom_id res chain seq x y z
N THR A 1 -0.94 56.92 -2.81
CA THR A 1 -1.07 55.98 -3.95
C THR A 1 -0.56 54.63 -3.50
N PHE A 2 -1.45 53.88 -2.86
CA PHE A 2 -1.20 52.55 -2.31
C PHE A 2 -1.21 51.54 -3.46
N LEU A 3 -0.09 50.84 -3.68
CA LEU A 3 -0.04 49.64 -4.51
C LEU A 3 -0.39 48.44 -3.62
N ASP A 4 -1.42 47.71 -3.99
CA ASP A 4 -1.93 46.52 -3.29
C ASP A 4 -0.84 45.46 -3.07
N GLY A 5 -0.75 44.97 -1.83
CA GLY A 5 0.19 43.92 -1.42
C GLY A 5 0.03 42.59 -2.17
N ASN A 6 -1.12 42.35 -2.80
CA ASN A 6 -1.35 41.19 -3.66
C ASN A 6 -0.55 41.26 -4.98
N THR A 7 -0.34 42.47 -5.51
CA THR A 7 0.47 42.66 -6.73
C THR A 7 1.94 42.38 -6.47
N ALA A 8 2.44 42.75 -5.28
CA ALA A 8 3.82 42.48 -4.89
C ALA A 8 4.11 40.98 -4.75
N ILE A 9 3.18 40.21 -4.18
CA ILE A 9 3.31 38.74 -4.03
C ILE A 9 3.28 38.04 -5.39
N VAL A 10 2.39 38.46 -6.31
CA VAL A 10 2.35 37.91 -7.68
C VAL A 10 3.63 38.23 -8.45
N TYR A 11 4.16 39.45 -8.33
CA TYR A 11 5.44 39.82 -8.95
C TYR A 11 6.61 39.04 -8.35
N GLN A 12 6.63 38.81 -7.03
CA GLN A 12 7.70 38.07 -6.37
C GLN A 12 7.65 36.57 -6.74
N HIS A 13 6.45 35.99 -6.90
CA HIS A 13 6.28 34.62 -7.38
C HIS A 13 6.66 34.48 -8.86
N GLN A 14 6.29 35.45 -9.72
CA GLN A 14 6.73 35.48 -11.12
C GLN A 14 8.23 35.74 -11.28
N LEU A 15 8.85 36.55 -10.42
CA LEU A 15 10.30 36.74 -10.40
C LEU A 15 11.02 35.48 -9.93
N THR A 16 10.46 34.77 -8.94
CA THR A 16 11.02 33.50 -8.45
C THR A 16 10.93 32.43 -9.53
N LEU A 17 9.80 32.31 -10.24
CA LEU A 17 9.64 31.43 -11.40
C LEU A 17 10.56 31.83 -12.56
N LYS A 18 10.76 33.13 -12.82
CA LYS A 18 11.72 33.60 -13.83
C LYS A 18 13.16 33.31 -13.44
N ILE A 19 13.56 33.54 -12.19
CA ILE A 19 14.90 33.24 -11.67
C ILE A 19 15.13 31.72 -11.61
N TYR A 20 14.12 30.92 -11.29
CA TYR A 20 14.16 29.46 -11.40
C TYR A 20 14.26 29.01 -12.86
N SER A 21 13.49 29.59 -13.78
CA SER A 21 13.60 29.29 -15.22
C SER A 21 14.96 29.70 -15.78
N PHE A 22 15.54 30.82 -15.31
CA PHE A 22 16.85 31.31 -15.75
C PHE A 22 17.99 30.50 -15.11
N ARG A 23 17.84 30.02 -13.87
CA ARG A 23 18.79 29.08 -13.26
C ARG A 23 18.72 27.70 -13.88
N ILE A 24 17.52 27.21 -14.25
CA ILE A 24 17.33 25.94 -14.95
C ILE A 24 17.87 26.02 -16.39
N LEU A 25 17.73 27.16 -17.07
CA LEU A 25 18.31 27.39 -18.40
C LEU A 25 19.81 27.73 -18.37
N SER A 26 20.37 28.16 -17.22
CA SER A 26 21.81 28.41 -17.06
C SER A 26 22.59 27.20 -16.54
N TYR A 27 21.93 26.09 -16.20
CA TYR A 27 22.62 24.82 -16.01
C TYR A 27 23.00 24.31 -17.39
N LYS A 28 24.31 24.41 -17.69
CA LYS A 28 25.01 23.88 -18.86
C LYS A 28 24.14 22.86 -19.60
N MET A 29 23.62 23.24 -20.77
CA MET A 29 23.41 22.22 -21.80
C MET A 29 24.76 21.52 -21.88
N ILE A 30 24.84 20.29 -21.39
CA ILE A 30 25.87 19.36 -21.85
C ILE A 30 25.83 19.52 -23.36
N ASP A 31 26.98 19.73 -23.99
CA ASP A 31 27.05 19.74 -25.44
C ASP A 31 26.43 18.43 -25.88
N ILE A 32 25.18 18.50 -26.38
CA ILE A 32 24.45 17.31 -26.83
C ILE A 32 25.30 16.62 -27.90
N GLU A 33 26.09 17.40 -28.63
CA GLU A 33 27.15 16.97 -29.54
C GLU A 33 28.25 16.14 -28.85
N GLU A 34 28.76 16.54 -27.68
CA GLU A 34 29.74 15.74 -26.92
C GLU A 34 29.11 14.42 -26.46
N LEU A 35 27.84 14.45 -26.04
CA LEU A 35 27.12 13.24 -25.62
C LEU A 35 26.85 12.29 -26.79
N ILE A 36 26.40 12.81 -27.92
CA ILE A 36 26.20 12.06 -29.16
C ILE A 36 27.52 11.46 -29.62
N GLY A 37 28.60 12.24 -29.62
CA GLY A 37 29.94 11.74 -29.97
C GLY A 37 30.45 10.67 -29.00
N LEU A 38 30.08 10.69 -27.71
CA LEU A 38 30.38 9.60 -26.77
C LEU A 38 29.55 8.35 -27.06
N ILE A 39 28.27 8.50 -27.39
CA ILE A 39 27.36 7.41 -27.78
C ILE A 39 27.89 6.71 -29.04
N GLU A 40 28.21 7.47 -30.07
CA GLU A 40 28.72 6.95 -31.34
C GLU A 40 30.06 6.21 -31.15
N ARG A 41 30.96 6.76 -30.32
CA ARG A 41 32.23 6.08 -29.97
C ARG A 41 32.03 4.80 -29.17
N LEU A 42 31.03 4.74 -28.29
CA LEU A 42 30.68 3.52 -27.55
C LEU A 42 30.08 2.46 -28.48
N GLU A 43 29.28 2.85 -29.47
CA GLU A 43 28.68 1.96 -30.46
C GLU A 43 29.71 1.43 -31.48
N ALA A 44 30.63 2.28 -31.93
CA ALA A 44 31.67 1.92 -32.90
C ALA A 44 32.71 0.91 -32.35
N SER A 45 32.69 0.62 -31.05
CA SER A 45 33.64 -0.28 -30.38
C SER A 45 35.11 0.09 -30.61
N ASP A 46 35.39 1.38 -30.84
CA ASP A 46 36.76 1.88 -31.00
C ASP A 46 37.55 1.64 -29.69
N GLU A 47 38.56 0.77 -29.76
CA GLU A 47 39.43 0.37 -28.62
C GLU A 47 40.27 1.53 -28.06
N LEU A 48 40.23 2.72 -28.66
CA LEU A 48 40.98 3.90 -28.26
C LEU A 48 40.35 4.59 -27.02
N SER A 49 40.69 4.02 -25.86
CA SER A 49 40.83 4.68 -24.53
C SER A 49 39.77 5.71 -24.12
N LEU A 50 38.48 5.42 -24.28
CA LEU A 50 37.46 6.16 -23.53
C LEU A 50 37.63 5.88 -22.03
N SER A 51 38.15 6.86 -21.30
CA SER A 51 38.27 6.79 -19.83
C SER A 51 36.90 6.62 -19.18
N GLU A 52 36.78 5.64 -18.29
CA GLU A 52 35.57 5.39 -17.49
C GLU A 52 35.14 6.62 -16.68
N ASP A 53 36.10 7.44 -16.22
CA ASP A 53 35.82 8.67 -15.47
C ASP A 53 35.09 9.71 -16.31
N LYS A 54 35.44 9.82 -17.60
CA LYS A 54 34.74 10.72 -18.52
C LYS A 54 33.29 10.28 -18.71
N ILE A 55 33.06 8.98 -18.88
CA ILE A 55 31.72 8.41 -18.99
C ILE A 55 30.91 8.69 -17.72
N ILE A 56 31.47 8.40 -16.55
CA ILE A 56 30.81 8.63 -15.26
C ILE A 56 30.47 10.12 -15.09
N THR A 57 31.40 11.02 -15.43
CA THR A 57 31.21 12.47 -15.27
C THR A 57 30.10 12.99 -16.18
N SER A 58 30.11 12.61 -17.47
CA SER A 58 29.07 12.99 -18.42
C SER A 58 27.70 12.42 -18.03
N LEU A 59 27.65 11.16 -17.61
CA LEU A 59 26.42 10.51 -17.16
C LEU A 59 25.87 11.15 -15.88
N ASN A 60 26.72 11.43 -14.89
CA ASN A 60 26.30 12.06 -13.65
C ASN A 60 25.73 13.46 -13.90
N HIS A 61 26.31 14.24 -14.80
CA HIS A 61 25.75 15.54 -15.18
C HIS A 61 24.37 15.41 -15.84
N LEU A 62 24.15 14.39 -16.69
CA LEU A 62 22.82 14.11 -17.23
C LEU A 62 21.83 13.73 -16.13
N ILE A 63 22.24 12.83 -15.22
CA ILE A 63 21.41 12.35 -14.12
C ILE A 63 21.03 13.50 -13.19
N GLU A 64 21.97 14.38 -12.84
CA GLU A 64 21.72 15.56 -12.01
C GLU A 64 20.71 16.51 -12.65
N SER A 65 20.77 16.69 -13.97
CA SER A 65 19.80 17.51 -14.70
C SER A 65 18.41 16.90 -14.81
N CYS A 66 18.31 15.57 -14.72
CA CYS A 66 17.06 14.80 -14.87
C CYS A 66 16.32 14.57 -13.54
N HIS A 67 17.00 14.71 -12.41
CA HIS A 67 16.40 14.52 -11.10
C HIS A 67 15.29 15.54 -10.82
N ILE A 68 14.25 15.07 -10.13
CA ILE A 68 13.23 15.99 -9.62
C ILE A 68 13.84 16.91 -8.56
N PRO A 69 13.71 18.24 -8.72
CA PRO A 69 14.35 19.20 -7.85
C PRO A 69 13.75 19.16 -6.45
N ARG A 70 14.55 19.64 -5.50
CA ARG A 70 14.12 19.87 -4.12
C ARG A 70 13.03 20.95 -4.09
N ILE A 71 11.98 20.71 -3.31
CA ILE A 71 10.95 21.71 -3.02
C ILE A 71 11.34 22.49 -1.75
N ASP A 72 11.32 23.81 -1.84
CA ASP A 72 11.64 24.72 -0.74
C ASP A 72 10.40 25.42 -0.15
N HIS A 73 9.24 24.78 -0.25
CA HIS A 73 8.03 25.22 0.44
C HIS A 73 8.12 24.99 1.95
N SER A 74 7.31 25.73 2.71
CA SER A 74 7.02 25.40 4.10
C SER A 74 6.35 24.03 4.20
N GLU A 75 6.57 23.31 5.30
CA GLU A 75 6.08 21.94 5.49
C GLU A 75 4.55 21.80 5.47
N ASP A 76 3.84 22.92 5.61
CA ASP A 76 2.39 23.03 5.61
C ASP A 76 1.78 23.27 4.22
N VAL A 77 2.62 23.50 3.20
CA VAL A 77 2.14 23.78 1.84
C VAL A 77 2.30 22.51 0.98
N PRO A 78 1.19 21.88 0.57
CA PRO A 78 1.25 20.71 -0.29
C PRO A 78 1.76 21.11 -1.68
N TYR A 79 2.61 20.26 -2.26
CA TYR A 79 3.04 20.42 -3.64
C TYR A 79 1.94 20.02 -4.63
N THR A 80 1.99 20.63 -5.81
CA THR A 80 1.07 20.46 -6.93
C THR A 80 1.82 20.05 -8.20
N VAL A 81 1.08 19.66 -9.24
CA VAL A 81 1.66 19.32 -10.56
C VAL A 81 2.42 20.50 -11.18
N GLN A 82 2.03 21.74 -10.86
CA GLN A 82 2.65 22.94 -11.43
C GLN A 82 4.08 23.13 -10.92
N ASP A 83 4.38 22.68 -9.71
CA ASP A 83 5.71 22.81 -9.10
C ASP A 83 6.79 22.02 -9.85
N PHE A 84 6.39 21.03 -10.66
CA PHE A 84 7.29 20.16 -11.42
C PHE A 84 7.23 20.35 -12.93
N GLY A 85 6.35 21.22 -13.46
CA GLY A 85 6.08 21.27 -14.90
C GLY A 85 7.30 21.50 -15.80
N VAL A 86 8.29 22.28 -15.33
CA VAL A 86 9.56 22.49 -16.05
C VAL A 86 10.48 21.28 -15.93
N ALA A 87 10.59 20.70 -14.73
CA ALA A 87 11.41 19.53 -14.46
C ALA A 87 10.93 18.30 -15.24
N VAL A 88 9.62 18.08 -15.33
CA VAL A 88 9.00 16.97 -16.09
C VAL A 88 9.39 17.03 -17.57
N LYS A 89 9.28 18.21 -18.21
CA LYS A 89 9.64 18.38 -19.63
C LYS A 89 11.14 18.15 -19.87
N SER A 90 11.98 18.60 -18.95
CA SER A 90 13.43 18.37 -18.99
C SER A 90 13.74 16.88 -18.86
N ALA A 91 13.15 16.22 -17.87
CA ALA A 91 13.32 14.80 -17.58
C ALA A 91 12.86 13.91 -18.74
N GLU A 92 11.77 14.25 -19.44
CA GLU A 92 11.29 13.49 -20.61
C GLU A 92 12.37 13.35 -21.67
N THR A 93 13.07 14.45 -21.95
CA THR A 93 14.11 14.50 -22.98
C THR A 93 15.38 13.80 -22.49
N GLN A 94 15.81 14.11 -21.26
CA GLN A 94 17.06 13.60 -20.70
C GLN A 94 17.00 12.10 -20.39
N LEU A 95 15.88 11.58 -19.91
CA LEU A 95 15.73 10.16 -19.62
C LEU A 95 15.80 9.29 -20.88
N ILE A 96 15.34 9.82 -22.03
CA ILE A 96 15.51 9.17 -23.34
C ILE A 96 16.99 9.12 -23.72
N TYR A 97 17.73 10.22 -23.55
CA TYR A 97 19.17 10.24 -23.81
C TYR A 97 19.94 9.31 -22.88
N ILE A 98 19.63 9.29 -21.59
CA ILE A 98 20.23 8.36 -20.62
C ILE A 98 19.92 6.91 -21.01
N SER A 99 18.68 6.61 -21.41
CA SER A 99 18.31 5.28 -21.89
C SER A 99 19.07 4.90 -23.15
N ARG A 100 19.26 5.81 -24.11
CA ARG A 100 20.08 5.56 -25.31
C ARG A 100 21.54 5.32 -24.94
N TYR A 101 22.11 6.19 -24.11
CA TYR A 101 23.48 6.09 -23.61
C TYR A 101 23.73 4.74 -22.94
N PHE A 102 22.81 4.29 -22.09
CA PHE A 102 22.89 3.00 -21.43
C PHE A 102 22.75 1.83 -22.41
N GLY A 103 21.97 2.00 -23.48
CA GLY A 103 21.91 1.05 -24.60
C GLY A 103 23.26 0.86 -25.28
N SER A 104 24.00 1.95 -25.52
CA SER A 104 25.35 1.90 -26.09
C SER A 104 26.37 1.26 -25.14
N LEU A 105 26.19 1.42 -23.82
CA LEU A 105 26.98 0.68 -22.83
C LEU A 105 26.69 -0.84 -22.86
N CYS A 106 25.43 -1.22 -23.08
CA CYS A 106 25.05 -2.62 -23.27
C CYS A 106 25.71 -3.21 -24.51
N THR A 107 25.62 -2.54 -25.66
CA THR A 107 26.25 -3.01 -26.91
C THR A 107 27.76 -3.12 -26.77
N ALA A 108 28.41 -2.14 -26.13
CA ALA A 108 29.84 -2.20 -25.87
C ALA A 108 30.21 -3.40 -24.96
N SER A 109 29.41 -3.65 -23.92
CA SER A 109 29.60 -4.82 -23.05
C SER A 109 29.38 -6.14 -23.78
N ASP A 110 28.39 -6.21 -24.68
CA ASP A 110 28.07 -7.39 -25.48
C ASP A 110 29.18 -7.66 -26.52
N ASN A 111 29.81 -6.60 -27.03
CA ASN A 111 30.98 -6.66 -27.93
C ASN A 111 32.30 -6.99 -27.20
N GLY A 112 32.25 -7.35 -25.90
CA GLY A 112 33.41 -7.82 -25.15
C GLY A 112 34.20 -6.76 -24.39
N ARG A 113 33.74 -5.49 -24.36
CA ARG A 113 34.38 -4.45 -23.53
C ARG A 113 34.15 -4.73 -22.04
N ASN A 114 35.24 -4.95 -21.31
CA ASN A 114 35.18 -5.15 -19.86
C ASN A 114 35.23 -3.81 -19.12
N PHE A 115 34.16 -3.50 -18.39
CA PHE A 115 34.10 -2.36 -17.48
C PHE A 115 34.50 -2.75 -16.06
N SER A 116 35.15 -1.83 -15.34
CA SER A 116 35.51 -2.03 -13.94
C SER A 116 34.27 -2.21 -13.05
N ASN A 117 34.43 -2.94 -11.94
CA ASN A 117 33.34 -3.15 -10.99
C ASN A 117 32.88 -1.83 -10.34
N LEU A 118 33.82 -0.91 -10.10
CA LEU A 118 33.52 0.41 -9.56
C LEU A 118 32.66 1.22 -10.54
N PHE A 119 33.00 1.16 -11.83
CA PHE A 119 32.21 1.79 -12.90
C PHE A 119 30.79 1.24 -12.94
N LYS A 120 30.64 -0.09 -13.04
CA LYS A 120 29.32 -0.75 -13.08
C LYS A 120 28.47 -0.36 -11.86
N ARG A 121 29.07 -0.41 -10.68
CA ARG A 121 28.41 -0.02 -9.42
C ARG A 121 27.90 1.42 -9.45
N ASN A 122 28.73 2.38 -9.86
CA ASN A 122 28.37 3.79 -9.87
C ASN A 122 27.23 4.09 -10.87
N VAL A 123 27.40 3.60 -12.10
CA VAL A 123 26.44 3.78 -13.20
C VAL A 123 25.09 3.11 -12.87
N VAL A 124 25.10 1.85 -12.41
CA VAL A 124 23.87 1.13 -12.06
C VAL A 124 23.14 1.81 -10.90
N VAL A 125 23.82 2.16 -9.81
CA VAL A 125 23.19 2.78 -8.64
C VAL A 125 22.55 4.12 -9.00
N ASN A 126 23.26 5.00 -9.72
CA ASN A 126 22.73 6.32 -10.06
C ASN A 126 21.58 6.24 -11.07
N CYS A 127 21.69 5.39 -12.09
CA CYS A 127 20.62 5.20 -13.05
C CYS A 127 19.39 4.54 -12.40
N LEU A 128 19.58 3.61 -11.46
CA LEU A 128 18.46 2.98 -10.76
C LEU A 128 17.74 3.96 -9.83
N LEU A 129 18.48 4.82 -9.11
CA LEU A 129 17.90 5.90 -8.29
C LEU A 129 17.19 6.98 -9.09
N LEU A 130 17.57 7.16 -10.35
CA LEU A 130 16.87 8.06 -11.25
C LEU A 130 15.62 7.39 -11.80
N ALA A 131 15.73 6.17 -12.31
CA ALA A 131 14.60 5.42 -12.84
C ALA A 131 13.49 5.26 -11.80
N SER A 132 13.86 5.00 -10.54
CA SER A 132 12.91 4.83 -9.43
C SER A 132 11.99 6.04 -9.19
N GLU A 133 12.43 7.26 -9.54
CA GLU A 133 11.63 8.48 -9.38
C GLU A 133 10.42 8.54 -10.31
N PHE A 134 10.51 7.83 -11.44
CA PHE A 134 9.56 7.91 -12.55
C PHE A 134 8.86 6.56 -12.82
N THR A 135 8.80 5.65 -11.84
CA THR A 135 8.21 4.31 -12.05
C THR A 135 6.68 4.35 -12.19
N GLU A 136 6.03 5.26 -11.48
CA GLU A 136 4.57 5.46 -11.49
C GLU A 136 4.20 6.62 -12.42
N ALA A 137 3.07 6.48 -13.14
CA ALA A 137 2.58 7.52 -14.05
C ALA A 137 1.72 8.57 -13.34
N ASP A 138 1.06 8.20 -12.23
CA ASP A 138 0.02 9.01 -11.57
C ASP A 138 0.58 9.94 -10.47
N CYS A 139 1.84 10.38 -10.61
CA CYS A 139 2.51 11.27 -9.67
C CYS A 139 2.64 12.68 -10.22
N ALA A 140 2.74 13.69 -9.35
CA ALA A 140 2.78 15.10 -9.74
C ALA A 140 3.98 15.48 -10.64
N TRP A 141 5.06 14.68 -10.62
CA TRP A 141 6.28 14.87 -11.40
C TRP A 141 6.52 13.78 -12.44
N SER A 142 5.52 12.96 -12.76
CA SER A 142 5.64 11.87 -13.73
C SER A 142 4.45 11.86 -14.68
N ASN A 143 4.58 11.09 -15.76
CA ASN A 143 3.52 10.82 -16.72
C ASN A 143 3.78 9.48 -17.41
N SER A 144 2.86 9.05 -18.28
CA SER A 144 2.97 7.77 -19.00
C SER A 144 4.23 7.64 -19.85
N LYS A 145 4.74 8.73 -20.44
CA LYS A 145 5.97 8.73 -21.25
C LYS A 145 7.20 8.52 -20.39
N LEU A 146 7.30 9.25 -19.27
CA LEU A 146 8.38 9.10 -18.28
C LEU A 146 8.39 7.71 -17.67
N ALA A 147 7.22 7.19 -17.30
CA ALA A 147 7.07 5.83 -16.78
C ALA A 147 7.57 4.77 -17.77
N HIS A 148 7.19 4.91 -19.05
CA HIS A 148 7.69 4.01 -20.09
C HIS A 148 9.21 4.14 -20.31
N ALA A 149 9.75 5.36 -20.33
CA ALA A 149 11.17 5.61 -20.48
C ALA A 149 11.99 5.05 -19.29
N SER A 150 11.49 5.21 -18.06
CA SER A 150 12.06 4.63 -16.85
C SER A 150 12.07 3.10 -16.91
N GLN A 151 10.94 2.47 -17.27
CA GLN A 151 10.89 1.02 -17.45
C GLN A 151 11.84 0.52 -18.54
N SER A 152 11.99 1.27 -19.64
CA SER A 152 12.97 0.96 -20.68
C SER A 152 14.41 1.04 -20.15
N LEU A 153 14.74 2.05 -19.33
CA LEU A 153 16.04 2.17 -18.69
C LEU A 153 16.28 1.00 -17.72
N ILE A 154 15.29 0.65 -16.89
CA ILE A 154 15.37 -0.50 -15.96
C ILE A 154 15.66 -1.80 -16.71
N ARG A 155 14.97 -2.08 -17.83
CA ARG A 155 15.24 -3.27 -18.65
C ARG A 155 16.67 -3.30 -19.19
N LYS A 156 17.20 -2.15 -19.61
CA LYS A 156 18.59 -2.04 -20.08
C LYS A 156 19.59 -2.25 -18.93
N ILE A 157 19.30 -1.72 -17.74
CA ILE A 157 20.09 -1.99 -16.52
C ILE A 157 20.13 -3.49 -16.21
N CYS A 158 18.98 -4.16 -16.26
CA CYS A 158 18.87 -5.61 -16.10
C CYS A 158 19.73 -6.37 -17.13
N HIS A 159 19.63 -6.01 -18.41
CA HIS A 159 20.45 -6.59 -19.47
C HIS A 159 21.96 -6.41 -19.23
N PHE A 160 22.39 -5.18 -18.89
CA PHE A 160 23.79 -4.87 -18.59
C PHE A 160 24.34 -5.65 -17.38
N CYS A 161 23.51 -5.87 -16.37
CA CYS A 161 23.86 -6.70 -15.22
C CYS A 161 23.75 -8.22 -15.49
N LYS A 162 23.17 -8.63 -16.63
CA LYS A 162 22.86 -10.03 -16.99
C LYS A 162 21.89 -10.69 -16.00
N VAL A 163 20.84 -9.95 -15.65
CA VAL A 163 19.87 -10.31 -14.61
C VAL A 163 18.45 -10.09 -15.13
N ASP A 164 17.51 -10.98 -14.79
CA ASP A 164 16.12 -10.89 -15.29
C ASP A 164 15.27 -9.88 -14.50
N LYS A 165 15.57 -9.69 -13.20
CA LYS A 165 14.77 -8.86 -12.28
C LYS A 165 15.63 -7.88 -11.50
N VAL A 166 15.08 -6.69 -11.24
CA VAL A 166 15.75 -5.67 -10.41
C VAL A 166 16.02 -6.17 -8.99
N SER A 167 15.13 -6.99 -8.41
CA SER A 167 15.33 -7.55 -7.07
C SER A 167 16.63 -8.37 -6.97
N GLN A 168 17.02 -9.09 -8.02
CA GLN A 168 18.29 -9.83 -8.06
C GLN A 168 19.50 -8.88 -8.08
N ILE A 169 19.40 -7.71 -8.73
CA ILE A 169 20.43 -6.65 -8.73
C ILE A 169 20.59 -6.06 -7.32
N LEU A 170 19.48 -5.90 -6.60
CA LEU A 170 19.48 -5.34 -5.25
C LEU A 170 20.10 -6.30 -4.23
N ILE A 171 19.81 -7.59 -4.34
CA ILE A 171 20.06 -8.59 -3.30
C ILE A 171 21.36 -9.37 -3.55
N CYS A 172 21.75 -9.60 -4.82
CA CYS A 172 22.92 -10.38 -5.24
C CYS A 172 23.27 -11.57 -4.33
N ASN A 173 22.46 -12.63 -4.34
CA ASN A 173 22.90 -13.93 -3.82
C ASN A 173 23.66 -14.69 -4.91
N ASN A 174 24.96 -14.95 -4.69
CA ASN A 174 25.85 -15.74 -5.55
C ASN A 174 25.45 -17.24 -5.62
N ALA A 175 24.22 -17.57 -6.03
CA ALA A 175 23.76 -18.96 -6.16
C ALA A 175 23.87 -19.54 -7.59
N SER A 176 24.27 -18.75 -8.59
CA SER A 176 24.30 -19.19 -9.99
C SER A 176 25.69 -19.35 -10.61
N ILE A 177 26.80 -19.09 -9.89
CA ILE A 177 28.12 -19.60 -10.29
C ILE A 177 28.21 -21.05 -9.79
N LYS A 178 27.60 -21.97 -10.55
CA LYS A 178 27.95 -23.38 -10.46
C LYS A 178 29.44 -23.49 -10.81
N MET A 179 30.28 -23.64 -9.80
CA MET A 179 31.61 -24.20 -10.00
C MET A 179 31.43 -25.61 -10.54
N SER A 180 31.52 -25.75 -11.86
CA SER A 180 32.09 -26.95 -12.44
C SER A 180 33.50 -27.06 -11.86
N ASN A 181 33.65 -27.90 -10.83
CA ASN A 181 34.96 -28.39 -10.42
C ASN A 181 35.63 -29.02 -11.64
N ASN A 182 36.68 -28.37 -12.12
CA ASN A 182 37.91 -28.94 -12.64
C ASN A 182 38.79 -27.78 -13.14
N ASP A 183 39.71 -27.33 -12.31
CA ASP A 183 41.14 -27.58 -12.52
C ASP A 183 42.01 -26.71 -11.60
N VAL A 184 43.08 -27.33 -11.15
CA VAL A 184 43.98 -26.93 -10.07
C VAL A 184 45.10 -26.03 -10.61
N SER A 185 45.56 -25.13 -9.73
CA SER A 185 46.87 -24.49 -9.61
C SER A 185 47.09 -23.04 -10.07
N ASP A 186 47.67 -22.30 -9.12
CA ASP A 186 48.64 -21.21 -9.22
C ASP A 186 48.26 -19.88 -9.90
N SER A 187 47.82 -18.92 -9.06
CA SER A 187 48.60 -17.71 -8.78
C SER A 187 47.83 -16.79 -7.82
N LEU A 188 48.43 -16.59 -6.65
CA LEU A 188 48.00 -15.69 -5.58
C LEU A 188 48.43 -14.26 -5.93
N SER A 189 47.45 -13.37 -6.16
CA SER A 189 47.44 -11.93 -5.85
C SER A 189 46.75 -11.09 -6.95
N ASP A 190 45.44 -11.23 -7.13
CA ASP A 190 44.59 -10.14 -7.70
C ASP A 190 43.07 -10.37 -7.67
N ARG A 191 42.58 -11.39 -6.93
CA ARG A 191 41.14 -11.53 -6.69
C ARG A 191 40.70 -10.63 -5.54
N VAL A 192 40.65 -9.32 -5.81
CA VAL A 192 39.93 -8.38 -4.96
C VAL A 192 38.45 -8.75 -5.01
N ILE A 193 38.06 -9.54 -4.02
CA ILE A 193 36.75 -9.65 -3.37
C ILE A 193 35.64 -8.98 -4.20
N GLU A 194 34.89 -9.79 -4.96
CA GLU A 194 33.49 -9.51 -5.25
C GLU A 194 32.87 -9.09 -3.91
N SER A 195 32.48 -7.83 -3.73
CA SER A 195 31.71 -7.50 -2.53
C SER A 195 30.40 -8.29 -2.63
N PRO A 196 30.16 -9.27 -1.76
CA PRO A 196 29.00 -10.15 -1.86
C PRO A 196 27.69 -9.45 -1.45
N GLU A 197 27.74 -8.14 -1.23
CA GLU A 197 26.60 -7.30 -0.88
C GLU A 197 26.06 -6.67 -2.17
N GLY A 198 24.81 -6.98 -2.52
CA GLY A 198 24.12 -6.34 -3.63
C GLY A 198 24.05 -4.81 -3.49
N TYR A 199 23.50 -4.13 -4.51
CA TYR A 199 23.51 -2.66 -4.53
C TYR A 199 22.57 -1.98 -3.53
N LEU A 200 21.78 -2.77 -2.78
CA LEU A 200 20.78 -2.28 -1.83
C LEU A 200 21.35 -1.31 -0.80
N ASN A 201 22.43 -1.67 -0.11
CA ASN A 201 23.01 -0.84 0.97
C ASN A 201 23.36 0.57 0.48
N LEU A 202 23.85 0.70 -0.76
CA LEU A 202 24.22 1.99 -1.34
C LEU A 202 23.02 2.84 -1.71
N LEU A 203 21.98 2.20 -2.24
CA LEU A 203 20.72 2.84 -2.54
C LEU A 203 20.07 3.35 -1.26
N LEU A 204 20.04 2.53 -0.22
CA LEU A 204 19.50 2.90 1.08
C LEU A 204 20.30 4.02 1.75
N GLN A 205 21.63 4.02 1.68
CA GLN A 205 22.46 5.12 2.19
C GLN A 205 22.20 6.44 1.45
N ASN A 206 22.04 6.39 0.13
CA ASN A 206 21.72 7.56 -0.67
C ASN A 206 20.31 8.08 -0.40
N LEU A 207 19.34 7.18 -0.23
CA LEU A 207 17.97 7.54 0.14
C LEU A 207 17.90 8.07 1.56
N ALA A 208 18.57 7.47 2.55
CA ALA A 208 18.53 7.90 3.94
C ALA A 208 18.97 9.37 4.13
N LYS A 209 19.90 9.86 3.30
CA LYS A 209 20.30 11.28 3.30
C LYS A 209 19.17 12.23 2.89
N LYS A 210 18.27 11.80 2.01
CA LYS A 210 17.17 12.62 1.45
C LYS A 210 15.80 12.32 2.08
N CYS A 211 15.58 11.07 2.50
CA CYS A 211 14.43 10.55 3.21
C CYS A 211 14.76 10.41 4.70
N ASN A 212 15.06 11.54 5.35
CA ASN A 212 15.11 11.63 6.81
C ASN A 212 13.98 12.54 7.31
N LYS A 213 13.74 12.53 8.62
CA LYS A 213 12.64 13.24 9.29
C LYS A 213 12.47 14.71 8.84
N ASN A 214 13.57 15.41 8.55
CA ASN A 214 13.56 16.85 8.27
C ASN A 214 13.58 17.19 6.77
N MET A 215 13.81 16.19 5.91
CA MET A 215 14.10 16.41 4.49
C MET A 215 13.13 15.69 3.56
N TRP A 216 12.46 14.63 4.01
CA TRP A 216 11.67 13.76 3.13
C TRP A 216 10.60 14.51 2.32
N LYS A 217 9.89 15.48 2.95
CA LYS A 217 8.88 16.32 2.27
C LYS A 217 9.45 17.15 1.12
N LYS A 218 10.73 17.54 1.23
CA LYS A 218 11.41 18.36 0.22
C LYS A 218 11.83 17.53 -1.00
N TYR A 219 11.77 16.20 -0.91
CA TYR A 219 12.16 15.27 -1.98
C TYR A 219 11.07 14.21 -2.22
N PRO A 220 9.89 14.58 -2.73
CA PRO A 220 8.80 13.63 -2.87
C PRO A 220 9.10 12.50 -3.87
N ALA A 221 9.88 12.77 -4.93
CA ALA A 221 10.35 11.72 -5.84
C ALA A 221 11.24 10.66 -5.16
N LYS A 222 12.01 11.04 -4.14
CA LYS A 222 12.83 10.10 -3.36
C LYS A 222 12.00 9.27 -2.39
N VAL A 223 10.89 9.82 -1.91
CA VAL A 223 9.91 9.08 -1.10
C VAL A 223 9.26 7.96 -1.93
N HIS A 224 8.87 8.24 -3.18
CA HIS A 224 8.39 7.20 -4.10
C HIS A 224 9.49 6.22 -4.50
N SER A 225 10.73 6.69 -4.68
CA SER A 225 11.88 5.79 -4.91
C SER A 225 12.07 4.81 -3.75
N TYR A 226 11.95 5.28 -2.51
CA TYR A 226 11.98 4.44 -1.32
C TYR A 226 10.84 3.41 -1.32
N TYR A 227 9.60 3.83 -1.58
CA TYR A 227 8.45 2.93 -1.67
C TYR A 227 8.66 1.86 -2.75
N TRP A 228 9.09 2.27 -3.94
CA TRP A 228 9.37 1.35 -5.05
C TRP A 228 10.44 0.31 -4.66
N ILE A 229 11.56 0.73 -4.05
CA ILE A 229 12.58 -0.22 -3.58
C ILE A 229 11.96 -1.20 -2.57
N LEU A 230 11.14 -0.73 -1.63
CA LEU A 230 10.49 -1.58 -0.65
C LEU A 230 9.61 -2.67 -1.30
N THR A 231 8.95 -2.38 -2.43
CA THR A 231 8.16 -3.37 -3.19
C THR A 231 9.00 -4.47 -3.85
N LEU A 232 10.31 -4.26 -4.00
CA LEU A 232 11.23 -5.20 -4.66
C LEU A 232 11.96 -6.14 -3.69
N LEU A 233 11.90 -5.87 -2.39
CA LEU A 233 12.63 -6.63 -1.38
C LEU A 233 11.91 -7.92 -0.99
N ASP A 234 12.69 -8.99 -0.85
CA ASP A 234 12.23 -10.24 -0.26
C ASP A 234 12.33 -10.21 1.27
N HIS A 235 11.90 -11.31 1.91
CA HIS A 235 11.81 -11.42 3.36
C HIS A 235 13.15 -11.25 4.06
N HIS A 236 14.21 -11.89 3.54
CA HIS A 236 15.55 -11.84 4.15
C HIS A 236 16.15 -10.44 4.04
N SER A 237 16.11 -9.85 2.85
CA SER A 237 16.78 -8.56 2.59
C SER A 237 16.11 -7.42 3.34
N LEU A 238 14.79 -7.51 3.53
CA LEU A 238 14.04 -6.52 4.28
C LEU A 238 14.36 -6.59 5.78
N GLY A 239 14.43 -7.78 6.38
CA GLY A 239 14.75 -7.96 7.80
C GLY A 239 16.11 -7.35 8.19
N ASP A 240 17.15 -7.67 7.40
CA ASP A 240 18.51 -7.16 7.63
C ASP A 240 18.61 -5.63 7.55
N ASN A 241 17.79 -5.03 6.68
CA ASN A 241 17.81 -3.59 6.39
C ASN A 241 16.68 -2.82 7.09
N LEU A 242 15.90 -3.46 7.97
CA LEU A 242 14.71 -2.87 8.54
C LEU A 242 15.01 -1.64 9.42
N SER A 243 16.23 -1.52 9.95
CA SER A 243 16.69 -0.32 10.67
C SER A 243 16.73 0.94 9.80
N TYR A 244 16.97 0.79 8.49
CA TYR A 244 16.93 1.88 7.52
C TYR A 244 15.54 2.05 6.90
N LEU A 245 14.80 0.94 6.74
CA LEU A 245 13.53 0.92 6.03
C LEU A 245 12.33 1.32 6.90
N LEU A 246 12.32 1.01 8.19
CA LEU A 246 11.18 1.30 9.06
C LEU A 246 11.01 2.79 9.36
N PRO A 247 12.06 3.56 9.72
CA PRO A 247 11.87 4.96 10.11
C PRO A 247 11.16 5.80 9.04
N PRO A 248 11.49 5.68 7.72
CA PRO A 248 10.75 6.38 6.67
C PRO A 248 9.26 6.11 6.62
N ALA A 249 8.86 4.84 6.72
CA ALA A 249 7.44 4.50 6.77
C ALA A 249 6.72 5.22 7.92
N LEU A 250 7.35 5.31 9.09
CA LEU A 250 6.75 5.90 10.29
C LEU A 250 6.58 7.43 10.20
N PHE A 251 7.60 8.17 9.76
CA PHE A 251 7.46 9.63 9.66
C PHE A 251 6.64 10.09 8.45
N ILE A 252 6.57 9.28 7.38
CA ILE A 252 5.65 9.54 6.26
C ILE A 252 4.20 9.36 6.75
N LEU A 253 3.95 8.34 7.57
CA LEU A 253 2.65 8.06 8.15
C LEU A 253 2.15 9.14 9.11
N ASP A 254 3.06 9.72 9.91
CA ASP A 254 2.77 10.76 10.91
C ASP A 254 2.34 12.10 10.26
N ASP A 255 2.46 12.22 8.94
CA ASP A 255 2.12 13.44 8.24
C ASP A 255 0.61 13.74 8.24
N TRP A 256 0.26 15.01 8.20
CA TRP A 256 -1.14 15.43 8.18
C TRP A 256 -1.82 15.16 6.82
N GLU A 257 -1.06 15.13 5.71
CA GLU A 257 -1.63 14.93 4.38
C GLU A 257 -2.07 13.47 4.14
N LYS A 258 -3.30 13.29 3.65
CA LYS A 258 -3.90 11.99 3.34
C LYS A 258 -3.01 11.08 2.50
N ARG A 259 -2.43 11.61 1.41
CA ARG A 259 -1.60 10.82 0.48
C ARG A 259 -0.36 10.21 1.14
N HIS A 260 0.23 10.91 2.10
CA HIS A 260 1.39 10.41 2.83
C HIS A 260 0.96 9.35 3.83
N LYS A 261 -0.18 9.53 4.52
CA LYS A 261 -0.75 8.48 5.38
C LYS A 261 -1.01 7.18 4.61
N ILE A 262 -1.61 7.27 3.42
CA ILE A 262 -1.85 6.12 2.53
C ILE A 262 -0.52 5.45 2.16
N LEU A 263 0.48 6.22 1.74
CA LEU A 263 1.79 5.69 1.38
C LEU A 263 2.48 5.03 2.59
N GLY A 264 2.43 5.66 3.76
CA GLY A 264 2.96 5.11 5.00
C GLY A 264 2.32 3.79 5.39
N LEU A 265 0.98 3.68 5.30
CA LEU A 265 0.26 2.43 5.54
C LEU A 265 0.64 1.34 4.54
N ASN A 266 0.79 1.68 3.25
CA ASN A 266 1.25 0.74 2.24
C ASN A 266 2.68 0.24 2.53
N CYS A 267 3.59 1.13 2.92
CA CYS A 267 4.94 0.76 3.34
C CYS A 267 4.91 -0.18 4.55
N LEU A 268 4.11 0.13 5.57
CA LEU A 268 3.97 -0.73 6.74
C LEU A 268 3.36 -2.09 6.40
N SER A 269 2.38 -2.16 5.50
CA SER A 269 1.81 -3.42 5.02
C SER A 269 2.87 -4.30 4.38
N LEU A 270 3.74 -3.72 3.52
CA LEU A 270 4.85 -4.46 2.90
C LEU A 270 5.85 -4.94 3.94
N ILE A 271 6.24 -4.09 4.89
CA ILE A 271 7.15 -4.46 5.98
C ILE A 271 6.59 -5.62 6.81
N LEU A 272 5.32 -5.56 7.20
CA LEU A 272 4.69 -6.59 8.04
C LEU A 272 4.54 -7.92 7.30
N LYS A 273 4.20 -7.89 6.01
CA LYS A 273 4.08 -9.10 5.18
C LYS A 273 5.43 -9.77 4.91
N ASN A 274 6.48 -8.96 4.76
CA ASN A 274 7.82 -9.44 4.40
C ASN A 274 8.77 -9.52 5.59
N THR A 275 8.34 -9.28 6.84
CA THR A 275 9.18 -9.52 8.03
C THR A 275 8.55 -10.61 8.88
N SER A 276 9.38 -11.45 9.53
CA SER A 276 8.83 -12.44 10.45
C SER A 276 8.26 -11.76 11.70
N SER A 277 7.11 -12.24 12.19
CA SER A 277 6.50 -11.72 13.43
C SER A 277 7.44 -11.84 14.64
N SER A 278 8.25 -12.90 14.68
CA SER A 278 9.25 -13.13 15.73
C SER A 278 10.32 -12.04 15.75
N GLU A 279 10.86 -11.68 14.58
CA GLU A 279 11.87 -10.63 14.45
C GLU A 279 11.30 -9.26 14.84
N LEU A 280 10.10 -8.93 14.35
CA LEU A 280 9.41 -7.68 14.71
C LEU A 280 9.19 -7.57 16.22
N ARG A 281 8.91 -8.69 16.89
CA ARG A 281 8.70 -8.75 18.34
C ARG A 281 10.02 -8.64 19.11
N TRP A 282 11.05 -9.39 18.71
CA TRP A 282 12.35 -9.42 19.40
C TRP A 282 13.02 -8.05 19.45
N PHE A 283 12.92 -7.27 18.36
CA PHE A 283 13.49 -5.93 18.31
C PHE A 283 12.51 -4.82 18.72
N GLY A 284 11.33 -5.16 19.27
CA GLY A 284 10.32 -4.19 19.70
C GLY A 284 9.66 -3.39 18.56
N ARG A 285 9.96 -3.71 17.30
CA ARG A 285 9.49 -2.98 16.10
C ARG A 285 7.98 -3.10 15.92
N ALA A 286 7.38 -4.25 16.26
CA ALA A 286 5.93 -4.42 16.21
C ALA A 286 5.20 -3.43 17.13
N ALA A 287 5.73 -3.16 18.33
CA ALA A 287 5.13 -2.23 19.28
C ALA A 287 5.25 -0.78 18.79
N VAL A 288 6.41 -0.42 18.23
CA VAL A 288 6.63 0.89 17.60
C VAL A 288 5.65 1.13 16.44
N ILE A 289 5.44 0.12 15.58
CA ILE A 289 4.47 0.22 14.48
C ILE A 289 3.06 0.39 15.05
N TYR A 290 2.68 -0.39 16.06
CA TYR A 290 1.36 -0.28 16.69
C TYR A 290 1.11 1.12 17.26
N ASP A 291 2.06 1.66 18.01
CA ASP A 291 1.95 2.99 18.60
C ASP A 291 1.85 4.09 17.53
N ALA A 292 2.53 3.92 16.38
CA ALA A 292 2.48 4.85 15.27
C ALA A 292 1.14 4.82 14.49
N ILE A 293 0.52 3.64 14.32
CA ILE A 293 -0.76 3.52 13.61
C ILE A 293 -1.96 3.85 14.52
N LYS A 294 -1.80 3.79 15.85
CA LYS A 294 -2.89 3.99 16.81
C LYS A 294 -3.68 5.31 16.62
N PRO A 295 -3.06 6.47 16.32
CA PRO A 295 -3.82 7.70 16.06
C PRO A 295 -4.73 7.62 14.82
N ILE A 296 -4.38 6.77 13.84
CA ILE A 296 -5.13 6.61 12.57
C ILE A 296 -6.47 5.92 12.78
N MET A 297 -6.58 5.12 13.85
CA MET A 297 -7.81 4.48 14.28
C MET A 297 -8.99 5.45 14.46
N PHE A 298 -8.70 6.73 14.71
CA PHE A 298 -9.70 7.80 14.88
C PHE A 298 -9.95 8.61 13.59
N SER A 299 -9.35 8.22 12.47
CA SER A 299 -9.56 8.88 11.18
C SER A 299 -11.00 8.75 10.70
N ARG A 300 -11.49 9.76 9.98
CA ARG A 300 -12.82 9.80 9.33
C ARG A 300 -12.73 9.69 7.80
N GLU A 301 -11.55 9.31 7.30
CA GLU A 301 -11.25 9.17 5.89
C GLU A 301 -11.37 7.71 5.46
N PRO A 302 -12.36 7.35 4.62
CA PRO A 302 -12.62 5.97 4.20
C PRO A 302 -11.36 5.28 3.65
N ASP A 303 -10.71 5.89 2.65
CA ASP A 303 -9.54 5.31 1.97
C ASP A 303 -8.36 5.03 2.92
N ILE A 304 -8.23 5.80 4.01
CA ILE A 304 -7.20 5.54 5.03
C ILE A 304 -7.61 4.34 5.89
N LEU A 305 -8.87 4.28 6.32
CA LEU A 305 -9.35 3.19 7.18
C LEU A 305 -9.33 1.84 6.48
N GLU A 306 -9.65 1.81 5.19
CA GLU A 306 -9.59 0.61 4.35
C GLU A 306 -8.20 -0.03 4.36
N LEU A 307 -7.13 0.79 4.36
CA LEU A 307 -5.74 0.32 4.47
C LEU A 307 -5.30 0.10 5.92
N PHE A 308 -5.80 0.91 6.85
CA PHE A 308 -5.40 0.87 8.25
C PHE A 308 -5.78 -0.45 8.94
N TYR A 309 -7.03 -0.92 8.79
CA TYR A 309 -7.47 -2.09 9.54
C TYR A 309 -6.72 -3.38 9.19
N PRO A 310 -6.46 -3.72 7.91
CA PRO A 310 -5.59 -4.85 7.56
C PRO A 310 -4.20 -4.73 8.18
N VAL A 311 -3.56 -3.55 8.10
CA VAL A 311 -2.26 -3.28 8.73
C VAL A 311 -2.34 -3.46 10.24
N CYS A 312 -3.41 -2.98 10.88
CA CYS A 312 -3.63 -3.10 12.31
C CYS A 312 -3.71 -4.57 12.74
N PHE A 313 -4.48 -5.40 12.03
CA PHE A 313 -4.56 -6.84 12.32
C PHE A 313 -3.23 -7.55 12.12
N ASP A 314 -2.47 -7.20 11.07
CA ASP A 314 -1.14 -7.76 10.83
C ASP A 314 -0.15 -7.44 11.98
N VAL A 315 -0.18 -6.20 12.50
CA VAL A 315 0.64 -5.81 13.66
C VAL A 315 0.19 -6.54 14.93
N ILE A 316 -1.13 -6.62 15.17
CA ILE A 316 -1.66 -7.28 16.36
C ILE A 316 -1.30 -8.76 16.35
N LYS A 317 -1.34 -9.43 15.18
CA LYS A 317 -0.87 -10.81 15.03
C LYS A 317 0.62 -10.97 15.39
N ALA A 318 1.43 -9.94 15.17
CA ALA A 318 2.83 -9.94 15.59
C ALA A 318 3.01 -9.66 17.10
N LEU A 319 2.09 -8.95 17.75
CA LEU A 319 2.17 -8.58 19.17
C LEU A 319 1.50 -9.57 20.12
N ASP A 320 0.27 -9.99 19.82
CA ASP A 320 -0.54 -10.84 20.69
C ASP A 320 -0.59 -12.28 20.17
N THR A 321 -0.99 -13.19 21.06
CA THR A 321 -1.32 -14.57 20.69
C THR A 321 -2.67 -14.59 19.97
N ASP A 322 -2.80 -15.41 18.93
CA ASP A 322 -4.09 -15.64 18.28
C ASP A 322 -5.14 -16.04 19.34
N PRO A 323 -6.26 -15.30 19.46
CA PRO A 323 -7.34 -15.64 20.38
C PRO A 323 -7.76 -17.10 20.25
N LYS A 324 -7.81 -17.66 19.04
CA LYS A 324 -8.23 -19.04 18.78
C LYS A 324 -7.32 -20.10 19.39
N ASN A 325 -6.03 -19.77 19.55
CA ASN A 325 -5.01 -20.69 20.04
C ASN A 325 -4.73 -20.51 21.53
N THR A 326 -5.48 -19.64 22.22
CA THR A 326 -5.22 -19.34 23.62
C THR A 326 -6.11 -20.21 24.52
N GLU A 327 -5.51 -21.14 25.27
CA GLU A 327 -6.24 -22.03 26.20
C GLU A 327 -6.90 -21.29 27.39
N LYS A 328 -6.49 -20.04 27.64
CA LYS A 328 -6.99 -19.21 28.74
C LYS A 328 -7.71 -18.00 28.18
N PHE A 329 -8.87 -17.69 28.73
CA PHE A 329 -9.47 -16.36 28.56
C PHE A 329 -8.53 -15.32 29.19
N LYS A 330 -7.62 -14.74 28.39
CA LYS A 330 -6.76 -13.64 28.84
C LYS A 330 -7.62 -12.45 29.32
N LYS A 331 -7.08 -11.69 30.26
CA LYS A 331 -7.48 -10.28 30.50
C LYS A 331 -7.26 -9.52 29.18
N ILE A 332 -8.25 -8.73 28.77
CA ILE A 332 -8.34 -7.83 27.60
C ILE A 332 -7.13 -7.87 26.65
N THR A 333 -7.35 -8.38 25.45
CA THR A 333 -6.36 -8.47 24.35
C THR A 333 -6.30 -7.19 23.51
N LEU A 334 -5.30 -7.07 22.63
CA LEU A 334 -5.30 -5.97 21.64
C LEU A 334 -6.47 -6.06 20.67
N TYR A 335 -6.94 -7.27 20.35
CA TYR A 335 -8.15 -7.48 19.56
C TYR A 335 -9.39 -6.89 20.25
N ASP A 336 -9.50 -7.05 21.57
CA ASP A 336 -10.60 -6.46 22.34
C ASP A 336 -10.59 -4.92 22.26
N ILE A 337 -9.41 -4.28 22.30
CA ILE A 337 -9.28 -2.82 22.18
C ILE A 337 -9.75 -2.33 20.80
N ILE A 338 -9.32 -2.99 19.73
CA ILE A 338 -9.74 -2.64 18.36
C ILE A 338 -11.22 -2.90 18.17
N MET A 339 -11.75 -4.02 18.69
CA MET A 339 -13.17 -4.34 18.59
C MET A 339 -14.04 -3.32 19.32
N GLN A 340 -13.65 -2.95 20.55
CA GLN A 340 -14.34 -1.92 21.32
C GLN A 340 -14.39 -0.60 20.55
N GLN A 341 -13.25 -0.20 19.99
CA GLN A 341 -13.17 1.05 19.25
C GLN A 341 -13.98 0.97 17.96
N LEU A 342 -13.87 -0.11 17.18
CA LEU A 342 -14.64 -0.32 15.96
C LEU A 342 -16.15 -0.22 16.24
N LEU A 343 -16.66 -0.95 17.22
CA LEU A 343 -18.09 -0.95 17.56
C LEU A 343 -18.57 0.42 18.04
N ARG A 344 -17.74 1.13 18.82
CA ARG A 344 -18.03 2.50 19.24
C ARG A 344 -18.11 3.47 18.06
N GLU A 345 -17.23 3.34 17.07
CA GLU A 345 -17.25 4.18 15.87
C GLU A 345 -18.38 3.79 14.93
N MET A 346 -18.78 2.52 14.89
CA MET A 346 -19.94 2.06 14.15
C MET A 346 -21.25 2.56 14.77
N ALA A 347 -21.32 2.62 16.10
CA ALA A 347 -22.48 3.11 16.81
C ALA A 347 -22.77 4.57 16.40
N HIS A 348 -23.95 4.78 15.82
CA HIS A 348 -24.42 6.08 15.33
C HIS A 348 -23.68 6.65 14.10
N GLU A 349 -22.87 5.88 13.38
CA GLU A 349 -22.24 6.34 12.14
C GLU A 349 -23.30 6.59 11.04
N GLN A 350 -23.31 7.80 10.49
CA GLN A 350 -24.27 8.22 9.48
C GLN A 350 -23.66 8.31 8.07
N LYS A 351 -22.33 8.38 7.96
CA LYS A 351 -21.64 8.45 6.67
C LYS A 351 -21.59 7.06 6.05
N ILE A 352 -22.41 6.84 5.02
CA ILE A 352 -22.54 5.55 4.29
C ILE A 352 -21.15 4.99 3.89
N ALA A 353 -20.25 5.84 3.38
CA ALA A 353 -18.90 5.41 3.00
C ALA A 353 -18.08 4.81 4.17
N LEU A 354 -18.27 5.29 5.40
CA LEU A 354 -17.61 4.74 6.59
C LEU A 354 -18.33 3.47 7.07
N ARG A 355 -19.67 3.44 7.04
CA ARG A 355 -20.46 2.24 7.37
C ARG A 355 -20.04 1.04 6.54
N LYS A 356 -19.91 1.23 5.23
CA LYS A 356 -19.44 0.21 4.29
C LYS A 356 -18.10 -0.39 4.68
N ILE A 357 -17.14 0.46 5.09
CA ILE A 357 -15.84 -0.02 5.55
C ILE A 357 -15.99 -0.75 6.88
N TYR A 358 -16.66 -0.15 7.86
CA TYR A 358 -16.76 -0.74 9.18
C TYR A 358 -17.46 -2.10 9.18
N ILE A 359 -18.50 -2.30 8.37
CA ILE A 359 -19.19 -3.60 8.31
C ILE A 359 -18.30 -4.69 7.69
N GLN A 360 -17.50 -4.34 6.67
CA GLN A 360 -16.51 -5.26 6.09
C GLN A 360 -15.41 -5.61 7.10
N ILE A 361 -14.94 -4.63 7.86
CA ILE A 361 -13.94 -4.83 8.90
C ILE A 361 -14.51 -5.63 10.08
N LEU A 362 -15.76 -5.40 10.47
CA LEU A 362 -16.43 -6.15 11.53
C LEU A 362 -16.51 -7.64 11.19
N HIS A 363 -16.82 -7.97 9.93
CA HIS A 363 -16.79 -9.36 9.47
C HIS A 363 -15.41 -10.01 9.66
N GLN A 364 -14.33 -9.30 9.31
CA GLN A 364 -12.96 -9.78 9.52
C GLN A 364 -12.61 -9.89 11.01
N ALA A 365 -12.95 -8.88 11.81
CA ALA A 365 -12.69 -8.84 13.25
C ALA A 365 -13.34 -10.04 13.97
N ILE A 366 -14.60 -10.35 13.64
CA ILE A 366 -15.30 -11.52 14.20
C ILE A 366 -14.60 -12.82 13.81
N SER A 367 -14.14 -12.90 12.55
CA SER A 367 -13.37 -14.05 12.07
C SER A 367 -12.09 -14.27 12.87
N TYR A 368 -11.36 -13.20 13.24
CA TYR A 368 -10.12 -13.29 14.00
C TYR A 368 -10.37 -13.65 15.46
N MET A 369 -11.35 -13.00 16.11
CA MET A 369 -11.63 -13.21 17.53
C MET A 369 -12.29 -14.56 17.81
N GLY A 370 -12.99 -15.17 16.86
CA GLY A 370 -13.66 -16.46 17.06
C GLY A 370 -14.66 -16.41 18.22
N ILE A 371 -14.65 -17.39 19.12
CA ILE A 371 -15.60 -17.44 20.25
C ILE A 371 -15.47 -16.27 21.22
N TYR A 372 -14.38 -15.50 21.21
CA TYR A 372 -14.21 -14.35 22.13
C TYR A 372 -15.13 -13.18 21.80
N ILE A 373 -15.73 -13.16 20.61
CA ILE A 373 -16.73 -12.15 20.21
C ILE A 373 -17.95 -12.13 21.13
N VAL A 374 -18.17 -13.19 21.91
CA VAL A 374 -19.28 -13.31 22.85
C VAL A 374 -19.35 -12.13 23.82
N ARG A 375 -18.21 -11.52 24.15
CA ARG A 375 -18.07 -10.34 25.01
C ARG A 375 -18.73 -9.09 24.44
N TRP A 376 -18.84 -9.02 23.12
CA TRP A 376 -19.31 -7.86 22.35
C TRP A 376 -20.70 -8.10 21.75
N THR A 377 -21.44 -9.05 22.32
CA THR A 377 -22.69 -9.53 21.74
C THR A 377 -23.73 -8.42 21.63
N ASP A 378 -23.96 -7.66 22.69
CA ASP A 378 -25.02 -6.65 22.67
C ASP A 378 -24.67 -5.53 21.69
N GLU A 379 -23.43 -5.07 21.66
CA GLU A 379 -22.96 -4.05 20.73
C GLU A 379 -23.00 -4.51 19.26
N ILE A 380 -22.59 -5.76 18.96
CA ILE A 380 -22.70 -6.32 17.60
C ILE A 380 -24.15 -6.36 17.15
N ILE A 381 -25.07 -6.78 18.02
CA ILE A 381 -26.49 -6.88 17.68
C ILE A 381 -27.11 -5.49 17.50
N GLU A 382 -26.77 -4.51 18.35
CA GLU A 382 -27.24 -3.13 18.23
C GLU A 382 -26.77 -2.46 16.93
N VAL A 383 -25.48 -2.57 16.62
CA VAL A 383 -24.91 -2.04 15.37
C VAL A 383 -25.52 -2.74 14.16
N SER A 384 -25.67 -4.07 14.20
CA SER A 384 -26.30 -4.82 13.10
C SER A 384 -27.75 -4.42 12.89
N GLN A 385 -28.49 -4.13 13.97
CA GLN A 385 -29.86 -3.65 13.88
C GLN A 385 -29.94 -2.28 13.19
N ASP A 386 -29.04 -1.36 13.52
CA ASP A 386 -28.99 -0.02 12.92
C ASP A 386 -28.58 -0.06 11.44
N TYR A 387 -27.58 -0.88 11.10
CA TYR A 387 -27.08 -1.06 9.74
C TYR A 387 -28.09 -1.76 8.83
N ALA A 388 -28.80 -2.78 9.33
CA ALA A 388 -29.87 -3.41 8.57
C ALA A 388 -31.05 -2.47 8.29
N ALA A 389 -31.35 -1.54 9.21
CA ALA A 389 -32.48 -0.61 9.08
C ALA A 389 -32.18 0.60 8.17
N THR A 390 -30.90 0.96 7.96
CA THR A 390 -30.54 2.15 7.19
C THR A 390 -30.48 1.86 5.70
N TYR A 391 -31.10 2.71 4.87
CA TYR A 391 -30.98 2.63 3.42
C TYR A 391 -29.62 3.16 2.95
N ASP A 392 -28.84 2.31 2.29
CA ASP A 392 -27.46 2.56 1.84
C ASP A 392 -27.34 2.71 0.31
N GLY A 393 -28.43 2.51 -0.43
CA GLY A 393 -28.48 2.66 -1.88
C GLY A 393 -29.22 1.52 -2.58
N PRO A 394 -29.33 1.57 -3.92
CA PRO A 394 -30.10 0.58 -4.70
C PRO A 394 -29.53 -0.84 -4.58
N LYS A 395 -28.23 -0.97 -4.32
CA LYS A 395 -27.55 -2.27 -4.23
C LYS A 395 -27.65 -2.95 -2.86
N ALA A 396 -28.10 -2.23 -1.83
CA ALA A 396 -28.21 -2.73 -0.45
C ALA A 396 -26.93 -3.46 0.08
N GLU A 397 -25.74 -3.02 -0.33
CA GLU A 397 -24.47 -3.70 -0.05
C GLU A 397 -24.21 -3.80 1.47
N ASP A 398 -24.44 -2.73 2.24
CA ASP A 398 -24.20 -2.71 3.68
C ASP A 398 -25.19 -3.62 4.41
N ARG A 399 -26.44 -3.67 3.95
CA ARG A 399 -27.47 -4.56 4.51
C ARG A 399 -27.14 -6.03 4.27
N ILE A 400 -26.68 -6.37 3.07
CA ILE A 400 -26.21 -7.72 2.72
C ILE A 400 -25.01 -8.09 3.61
N GLN A 401 -24.02 -7.20 3.74
CA GLN A 401 -22.86 -7.44 4.62
C GLN A 401 -23.25 -7.56 6.09
N THR A 402 -24.28 -6.85 6.53
CA THR A 402 -24.81 -6.96 7.90
C THR A 402 -25.38 -8.35 8.18
N VAL A 403 -26.11 -8.94 7.23
CA VAL A 403 -26.59 -10.31 7.36
C VAL A 403 -25.41 -11.29 7.40
N LYS A 404 -24.38 -11.09 6.57
CA LYS A 404 -23.15 -11.91 6.57
C LYS A 404 -22.39 -11.81 7.91
N VAL A 405 -22.32 -10.62 8.51
CA VAL A 405 -21.78 -10.40 9.87
C VAL A 405 -22.55 -11.21 10.92
N LEU A 406 -23.88 -11.22 10.85
CA LEU A 406 -24.71 -12.03 11.76
C LEU A 406 -24.53 -13.53 11.53
N GLN A 407 -24.35 -13.98 10.28
CA GLN A 407 -24.05 -15.38 9.98
C GLN A 407 -22.73 -15.82 10.62
N ILE A 408 -21.66 -15.06 10.44
CA ILE A 408 -20.37 -15.41 11.04
C ILE A 408 -20.40 -15.29 12.57
N TYR A 409 -21.12 -14.31 13.12
CA TYR A 409 -21.37 -14.25 14.56
C TYR A 409 -22.01 -15.53 15.09
N VAL A 410 -23.08 -16.03 14.44
CA VAL A 410 -23.76 -17.27 14.84
C VAL A 410 -22.83 -18.48 14.76
N GLN A 411 -22.00 -18.55 13.74
CA GLN A 411 -21.01 -19.63 13.59
C GLN A 411 -19.94 -19.60 14.69
N GLN A 412 -19.41 -18.41 15.02
CA GLN A 412 -18.34 -18.28 16.01
C GLN A 412 -18.82 -18.35 17.46
N SER A 413 -20.08 -18.00 17.73
CA SER A 413 -20.66 -17.93 19.09
C SER A 413 -21.82 -18.88 19.33
N TRP A 414 -21.87 -19.97 18.58
CA TRP A 414 -22.95 -20.96 18.62
C TRP A 414 -23.44 -21.37 20.02
N PRO A 415 -22.60 -21.47 21.09
CA PRO A 415 -23.09 -21.89 22.40
C PRO A 415 -24.12 -20.92 23.02
N GLN A 416 -24.04 -19.63 22.72
CA GLN A 416 -24.89 -18.58 23.32
C GLN A 416 -25.96 -18.02 22.38
N VAL A 417 -26.00 -18.47 21.13
CA VAL A 417 -26.92 -17.96 20.10
C VAL A 417 -28.38 -18.03 20.55
N HIS A 418 -28.75 -19.03 21.36
CA HIS A 418 -30.10 -19.19 21.89
C HIS A 418 -30.61 -17.97 22.69
N VAL A 419 -29.71 -17.22 23.35
CA VAL A 419 -30.08 -16.02 24.12
C VAL A 419 -30.43 -14.85 23.20
N VAL A 420 -29.75 -14.73 22.06
CA VAL A 420 -29.87 -13.61 21.14
C VAL A 420 -30.68 -13.89 19.87
N ALA A 421 -31.07 -15.14 19.64
CA ALA A 421 -31.83 -15.57 18.47
C ALA A 421 -33.08 -14.71 18.22
N SER A 422 -33.77 -14.28 19.28
CA SER A 422 -34.95 -13.41 19.18
C SER A 422 -34.62 -12.02 18.61
N LYS A 423 -33.48 -11.43 18.99
CA LYS A 423 -33.01 -10.15 18.46
C LYS A 423 -32.62 -10.32 16.98
N ILE A 424 -31.87 -11.36 16.64
CA ILE A 424 -31.44 -11.65 15.27
C ILE A 424 -32.64 -11.85 14.34
N LEU A 425 -33.63 -12.66 14.73
CA LEU A 425 -34.84 -12.88 13.93
C LEU A 425 -35.64 -11.59 13.71
N LYS A 426 -35.73 -10.73 14.72
CA LYS A 426 -36.36 -9.40 14.57
C LYS A 426 -35.65 -8.53 13.55
N ILE A 427 -34.31 -8.53 13.53
CA ILE A 427 -33.51 -7.81 12.52
C ILE A 427 -33.84 -8.33 11.11
N ILE A 428 -33.87 -9.65 10.92
CA ILE A 428 -34.17 -10.27 9.62
C ILE A 428 -35.57 -9.89 9.13
N VAL A 429 -36.60 -10.08 9.98
CA VAL A 429 -37.99 -9.78 9.59
C VAL A 429 -38.15 -8.30 9.26
N ARG A 430 -37.54 -7.42 10.04
CA ARG A 430 -37.56 -5.98 9.77
C ARG A 430 -36.84 -5.64 8.47
N LEU A 431 -35.65 -6.19 8.23
CA LEU A 431 -34.90 -5.96 6.99
C LEU A 431 -35.71 -6.37 5.77
N LEU A 432 -36.34 -7.55 5.80
CA LEU A 432 -37.19 -8.03 4.71
C LEU A 432 -38.40 -7.12 4.47
N TYR A 433 -38.99 -6.58 5.53
CA TYR A 433 -40.05 -5.58 5.40
C TYR A 433 -39.52 -4.27 4.78
N ASP A 434 -38.35 -3.80 5.23
CA ASP A 434 -37.75 -2.54 4.77
C ASP A 434 -37.42 -2.61 3.27
N VAL A 435 -36.74 -3.66 2.80
CA VAL A 435 -36.36 -3.81 1.38
C VAL A 435 -37.53 -4.10 0.43
N THR A 436 -38.65 -4.62 0.93
CA THR A 436 -39.82 -4.94 0.08
C THR A 436 -40.89 -3.86 0.07
N LEU A 437 -40.94 -3.00 1.09
CA LEU A 437 -42.01 -2.00 1.23
C LEU A 437 -41.47 -0.57 1.44
N ASN A 438 -40.56 -0.37 2.38
CA ASN A 438 -40.12 0.97 2.75
C ASN A 438 -39.14 1.56 1.72
N ASP A 439 -38.34 0.70 1.08
CA ASP A 439 -37.30 1.12 0.15
C ASP A 439 -37.53 0.55 -1.27
N PRO A 440 -38.54 1.05 -2.01
CA PRO A 440 -38.88 0.55 -3.34
C PRO A 440 -37.80 0.81 -4.40
N HIS A 441 -36.75 1.56 -4.04
CA HIS A 441 -35.63 1.89 -4.91
C HIS A 441 -34.50 0.84 -4.88
N VAL A 442 -34.58 -0.16 -3.99
CA VAL A 442 -33.64 -1.28 -3.99
C VAL A 442 -33.87 -2.12 -5.25
N GLU A 443 -32.77 -2.46 -5.93
CA GLU A 443 -32.81 -3.28 -7.13
C GLU A 443 -33.33 -4.68 -6.79
N LYS A 444 -34.13 -5.25 -7.69
CA LYS A 444 -34.74 -6.57 -7.47
C LYS A 444 -33.68 -7.65 -7.20
N GLU A 445 -32.56 -7.60 -7.91
CA GLU A 445 -31.42 -8.52 -7.71
C GLU A 445 -30.86 -8.43 -6.28
N SER A 446 -30.74 -7.21 -5.75
CA SER A 446 -30.30 -6.98 -4.37
C SER A 446 -31.32 -7.43 -3.34
N VAL A 447 -32.63 -7.27 -3.60
CA VAL A 447 -33.69 -7.82 -2.73
C VAL A 447 -33.60 -9.35 -2.67
N ASP A 448 -33.40 -10.00 -3.81
CA ASP A 448 -33.24 -11.44 -3.90
C ASP A 448 -31.95 -11.92 -3.19
N GLU A 449 -30.85 -11.17 -3.29
CA GLU A 449 -29.61 -11.46 -2.54
C GLU A 449 -29.81 -11.31 -1.03
N VAL A 450 -30.42 -10.21 -0.56
CA VAL A 450 -30.76 -10.01 0.86
C VAL A 450 -31.60 -11.18 1.38
N PHE A 451 -32.60 -11.59 0.61
CA PHE A 451 -33.46 -12.71 0.98
C PHE A 451 -32.70 -14.03 1.07
N SER A 452 -31.84 -14.32 0.10
CA SER A 452 -30.97 -15.51 0.10
C SER A 452 -30.08 -15.56 1.35
N GLU A 453 -29.43 -14.45 1.70
CA GLU A 453 -28.56 -14.35 2.88
C GLU A 453 -29.35 -14.46 4.19
N CYS A 454 -30.57 -13.91 4.25
CA CYS A 454 -31.46 -14.08 5.39
C CYS A 454 -31.88 -15.55 5.56
N CYS A 455 -32.18 -16.26 4.48
CA CYS A 455 -32.47 -17.69 4.52
C CYS A 455 -31.27 -18.52 5.00
N ALA A 456 -30.05 -18.17 4.57
CA ALA A 456 -28.83 -18.79 5.06
C ALA A 456 -28.65 -18.58 6.58
N LEU A 457 -28.89 -17.36 7.08
CA LEU A 457 -28.84 -17.05 8.50
C LEU A 457 -29.89 -17.83 9.31
N VAL A 458 -31.13 -17.94 8.83
CA VAL A 458 -32.17 -18.75 9.50
C VAL A 458 -31.80 -20.23 9.55
N LYS A 459 -31.22 -20.78 8.47
CA LYS A 459 -30.71 -22.16 8.45
C LYS A 459 -29.63 -22.37 9.52
N LEU A 460 -28.72 -21.41 9.68
CA LEU A 460 -27.69 -21.46 10.73
C LEU A 460 -28.30 -21.39 12.13
N LEU A 461 -29.25 -20.48 12.37
CA LEU A 461 -29.96 -20.37 13.66
C LEU A 461 -30.69 -21.67 14.02
N LYS A 462 -31.35 -22.31 13.04
CA LYS A 462 -32.01 -23.59 13.23
C LYS A 462 -31.01 -24.71 13.55
N ALA A 463 -29.87 -24.75 12.87
CA ALA A 463 -28.83 -25.75 13.12
C ALA A 463 -28.25 -25.64 14.54
N VAL A 464 -28.03 -24.41 15.00
CA VAL A 464 -27.38 -24.12 16.29
C VAL A 464 -28.38 -24.13 17.47
N ALA A 465 -29.59 -23.61 17.27
CA ALA A 465 -30.62 -23.44 18.30
C ALA A 465 -32.01 -23.86 17.77
N PRO A 466 -32.24 -25.15 17.47
CA PRO A 466 -33.44 -25.61 16.76
C PRO A 466 -34.74 -25.37 17.52
N ARG A 467 -34.77 -25.64 18.83
CA ARG A 467 -35.97 -25.46 19.67
C ARG A 467 -36.32 -23.98 19.79
N THR A 468 -35.35 -23.16 20.17
CA THR A 468 -35.51 -21.71 20.31
C THR A 468 -35.97 -21.06 19.01
N THR A 469 -35.33 -21.39 17.88
CA THR A 469 -35.69 -20.85 16.58
C THR A 469 -37.11 -21.25 16.19
N ARG A 470 -37.49 -22.52 16.39
CA ARG A 470 -38.86 -23.00 16.15
C ARG A 470 -39.88 -22.27 17.00
N ASP A 471 -39.61 -22.11 18.29
CA ASP A 471 -40.53 -21.48 19.24
C ASP A 471 -40.71 -19.99 18.95
N LEU A 472 -39.64 -19.29 18.58
CA LEU A 472 -39.67 -17.87 18.20
C LEU A 472 -40.38 -17.62 16.87
N CYS A 473 -40.38 -18.58 15.94
CA CYS A 473 -41.05 -18.46 14.65
C CYS A 473 -42.51 -18.96 14.68
N ARG A 474 -43.04 -19.39 15.84
CA ARG A 474 -44.45 -19.79 15.94
C ARG A 474 -45.37 -18.60 15.66
N GLY A 475 -46.29 -18.76 14.71
CA GLY A 475 -47.26 -17.72 14.36
C GLY A 475 -46.68 -16.58 13.52
N ILE A 476 -45.48 -16.73 12.94
CA ILE A 476 -44.89 -15.72 12.05
C ILE A 476 -45.78 -15.42 10.83
N GLU A 477 -46.63 -16.37 10.42
CA GLU A 477 -47.67 -16.20 9.39
C GLU A 477 -48.77 -15.20 9.73
N THR A 478 -48.90 -14.82 11.00
CA THR A 478 -49.93 -13.86 11.44
C THR A 478 -49.48 -12.40 11.26
N ILE A 479 -48.22 -12.18 10.87
CA ILE A 479 -47.68 -10.84 10.63
C ILE A 479 -48.27 -10.29 9.33
N HIS A 480 -49.00 -9.18 9.43
CA HIS A 480 -49.54 -8.48 8.27
C HIS A 480 -48.41 -7.76 7.50
N VAL A 481 -48.06 -8.30 6.34
CA VAL A 481 -47.07 -7.73 5.41
C VAL A 481 -47.59 -7.76 3.96
N ASN A 482 -46.91 -7.08 3.04
CA ASN A 482 -47.26 -7.10 1.62
C ASN A 482 -47.09 -8.51 1.01
N SER A 483 -47.59 -8.73 -0.21
CA SER A 483 -47.58 -10.05 -0.85
C SER A 483 -46.17 -10.63 -1.03
N MET A 484 -45.19 -9.77 -1.36
CA MET A 484 -43.79 -10.17 -1.56
C MET A 484 -43.13 -10.58 -0.23
N ALA A 485 -43.18 -9.72 0.80
CA ALA A 485 -42.69 -10.05 2.14
C ALA A 485 -43.38 -11.28 2.73
N ASN A 486 -44.68 -11.47 2.47
CA ASN A 486 -45.40 -12.65 2.95
C ASN A 486 -44.81 -13.92 2.32
N SER A 487 -44.51 -13.90 1.01
CA SER A 487 -43.87 -15.04 0.34
C SER A 487 -42.53 -15.42 0.99
N TYR A 488 -41.71 -14.43 1.32
CA TYR A 488 -40.43 -14.62 2.02
C TYR A 488 -40.62 -15.15 3.45
N ILE A 489 -41.60 -14.64 4.19
CA ILE A 489 -41.92 -15.14 5.54
C ILE A 489 -42.39 -16.60 5.50
N GLN A 490 -43.20 -16.99 4.50
CA GLN A 490 -43.64 -18.38 4.34
C GLN A 490 -42.46 -19.32 4.04
N GLU A 491 -41.47 -18.87 3.26
CA GLU A 491 -40.25 -19.65 3.02
C GLU A 491 -39.39 -19.79 4.28
N ILE A 492 -39.22 -18.71 5.06
CA ILE A 492 -38.55 -18.76 6.37
C ILE A 492 -39.24 -19.78 7.28
N LYS A 493 -40.58 -19.78 7.33
CA LYS A 493 -41.35 -20.77 8.09
C LYS A 493 -41.05 -22.19 7.61
N SER A 494 -41.07 -22.43 6.30
CA SER A 494 -40.74 -23.73 5.70
C SER A 494 -39.34 -24.22 6.12
N ILE A 495 -38.35 -23.33 6.13
CA ILE A 495 -36.98 -23.62 6.59
C ILE A 495 -36.99 -24.05 8.07
N VAL A 496 -37.77 -23.37 8.93
CA VAL A 496 -37.81 -23.66 10.37
C VAL A 496 -38.60 -24.94 10.70
N THR A 497 -39.61 -25.28 9.90
CA THR A 497 -40.48 -26.46 10.10
C THR A 497 -39.97 -27.75 9.47
N SER A 498 -39.19 -27.67 8.39
CA SER A 498 -38.42 -28.81 7.86
C SER A 498 -37.43 -29.34 8.89
#